data_AF-A0A226D8S1-F1
#
_entry.id   AF-A0A226D8S1-F1
#
_cell.length_a   1.000
_cell.length_b   1.000
_cell.length_c   1.000
_cell.angle_alpha   90.00
_cell.angle_beta   90.00
_cell.angle_gamma   90.00
#
_symmetry.space_group_name_H-M   'P 1'
#
loop_
_entity.id
_entity.type
_entity.pdbx_description
1 polymer ?
#
loop_
_entity_poly.entity_id
_entity_poly.type
_entity_poly.pdbx_seq_one_letter_code
_entity_poly.pdbx_strand_id
1 'polypeptide(L)'
;MFSAKFLPILRFHLKFCKFLDCIPFRYNENLGRLVPIKDGYSLFKFKLQCVLSALYCGAMGANIFLGGLSTTNKLQGSIFLMTYLICAVSRWNYGLSPGPIQVINAFLQYEAGPVRDLLHISMQSGVVKLMRIFIWLMEFSICVIPILQLVLLTYAPCTAPFILSMTPNCGERRSPGFQVGIHLFESWMGYHTMYSGATWLCYVLLGGITGFLEYLKIMEMLVT
;
A
#
# COMPACT_ATOMS: atom_id res chain seq x y z
N MET A 1 1.90 -19.61 -11.01
CA MET A 1 1.62 -18.25 -11.49
C MET A 1 1.97 -17.19 -10.44
N PHE A 2 1.28 -17.14 -9.31
CA PHE A 2 1.52 -16.22 -8.19
C PHE A 2 2.96 -16.31 -7.67
N SER A 3 3.45 -17.51 -7.38
CA SER A 3 4.82 -17.79 -6.91
C SER A 3 5.89 -17.34 -7.90
N ALA A 4 5.63 -17.45 -9.20
CA ALA A 4 6.61 -17.12 -10.23
C ALA A 4 6.54 -15.69 -10.76
N LYS A 5 5.36 -15.05 -10.76
CA LYS A 5 5.15 -13.73 -11.36
C LYS A 5 4.95 -12.63 -10.33
N PHE A 6 4.23 -12.90 -9.25
CA PHE A 6 3.87 -11.89 -8.23
C PHE A 6 4.79 -11.93 -7.00
N LEU A 7 5.19 -13.13 -6.54
CA LEU A 7 6.04 -13.28 -5.36
C LEU A 7 7.40 -12.55 -5.48
N PRO A 8 8.11 -12.53 -6.62
CA PRO A 8 9.36 -11.78 -6.71
C PRO A 8 9.16 -10.27 -6.49
N ILE A 9 8.04 -9.72 -7.00
CA ILE A 9 7.68 -8.31 -6.83
C ILE A 9 7.27 -8.07 -5.38
N LEU A 10 6.46 -8.95 -4.80
CA LEU A 10 6.09 -8.90 -3.39
C LEU A 10 7.33 -8.94 -2.49
N ARG A 11 8.31 -9.81 -2.75
CA ARG A 11 9.56 -9.86 -1.97
C ARG A 11 10.32 -8.54 -2.03
N PHE A 12 10.38 -7.90 -3.20
CA PHE A 12 10.97 -6.57 -3.34
C PHE A 12 10.20 -5.53 -2.51
N HIS A 13 8.88 -5.49 -2.65
CA HIS A 13 7.98 -4.62 -1.89
C HIS A 13 8.15 -4.79 -0.37
N LEU A 14 8.21 -6.02 0.12
CA LEU A 14 8.39 -6.34 1.55
C LEU A 14 9.72 -5.83 2.12
N LYS A 15 10.76 -5.62 1.30
CA LYS A 15 12.01 -5.00 1.77
C LYS A 15 11.79 -3.54 2.17
N PHE A 16 11.02 -2.78 1.38
CA PHE A 16 10.64 -1.41 1.72
C PHE A 16 9.70 -1.39 2.92
N CYS A 17 8.72 -2.30 2.97
CA CYS A 17 7.83 -2.37 4.11
C CYS A 17 8.54 -2.73 5.42
N LYS A 18 9.60 -3.55 5.34
CA LYS A 18 10.50 -3.84 6.46
C LYS A 18 11.28 -2.60 6.89
N PHE A 19 11.81 -1.82 5.95
CA PHE A 19 12.51 -0.57 6.26
C PHE A 19 11.59 0.44 6.96
N LEU A 20 10.31 0.49 6.57
CA LEU A 20 9.31 1.40 7.15
C LEU A 20 8.58 0.83 8.38
N ASP A 21 8.86 -0.41 8.79
CA ASP A 21 8.10 -1.16 9.80
C ASP A 21 6.57 -1.11 9.57
N CYS A 22 6.12 -1.09 8.30
CA CYS A 22 4.74 -0.74 7.96
C CYS A 22 3.80 -1.92 7.75
N ILE A 23 4.25 -3.15 8.01
CA ILE A 23 3.45 -4.38 7.92
C ILE A 23 3.79 -5.33 9.07
N PRO A 24 2.83 -6.13 9.59
CA PRO A 24 3.05 -7.04 10.71
C PRO A 24 3.54 -8.43 10.31
N PHE A 25 4.11 -8.61 9.12
CA PHE A 25 4.54 -9.92 8.61
C PHE A 25 5.83 -9.82 7.78
N ARG A 26 6.50 -10.97 7.62
CA ARG A 26 7.74 -11.11 6.85
C ARG A 26 7.69 -12.38 6.01
N TYR A 27 8.41 -12.35 4.89
CA TYR A 27 8.64 -13.56 4.12
C TYR A 27 9.74 -14.40 4.78
N ASN A 28 9.49 -15.68 5.00
CA ASN A 28 10.46 -16.64 5.53
C ASN A 28 10.97 -17.51 4.39
N GLU A 29 12.23 -17.32 4.01
CA GLU A 29 12.89 -18.05 2.91
C GLU A 29 12.95 -19.56 3.17
N ASN A 30 13.20 -19.97 4.43
CA ASN A 30 13.30 -21.39 4.79
C ASN A 30 11.95 -22.11 4.67
N LEU A 31 10.85 -21.41 4.97
CA LEU A 31 9.50 -21.96 4.91
C LEU A 31 8.79 -21.66 3.58
N GLY A 32 9.39 -20.86 2.70
CA GLY A 32 8.80 -20.43 1.44
C GLY A 32 7.50 -19.62 1.57
N ARG A 33 7.20 -19.04 2.75
CA ARG A 33 5.89 -18.46 3.07
C ARG A 33 5.96 -17.21 3.95
N LEU A 34 4.87 -16.45 4.00
CA LEU A 34 4.71 -15.30 4.89
C LEU A 34 4.40 -15.76 6.31
N VAL A 35 5.05 -15.14 7.29
CA VAL A 35 4.87 -15.40 8.72
C VAL A 35 4.65 -14.09 9.49
N PRO A 36 3.83 -14.11 10.56
CA PRO A 36 3.64 -12.94 11.41
C PRO A 36 4.93 -12.58 12.16
N ILE A 37 5.14 -11.28 12.40
CA ILE A 37 6.24 -10.78 13.23
C ILE A 37 5.92 -11.06 14.71
N LYS A 38 6.92 -11.52 15.46
CA LYS A 38 6.81 -11.75 16.92
C LYS A 38 7.39 -10.60 17.76
N ASP A 39 8.12 -9.69 17.14
CA ASP A 39 8.72 -8.54 17.82
C ASP A 39 7.66 -7.54 18.26
N GLY A 40 7.55 -7.32 19.57
CA GLY A 40 6.55 -6.43 20.14
C GLY A 40 6.72 -4.97 19.72
N TYR A 41 7.96 -4.52 19.51
CA TYR A 41 8.25 -3.14 19.13
C TYR A 41 7.82 -2.81 17.70
N SER A 42 8.17 -3.65 16.71
CA SER A 42 7.65 -3.51 15.34
C SER A 42 6.13 -3.60 15.28
N LEU A 43 5.50 -4.48 16.08
CA LEU A 43 4.03 -4.57 16.14
C LEU A 43 3.39 -3.30 16.72
N PHE A 44 3.98 -2.73 17.77
CA PHE A 44 3.54 -1.47 18.34
C PHE A 44 3.64 -0.32 17.32
N LYS A 45 4.79 -0.20 16.64
CA LYS A 45 4.98 0.77 15.55
C LYS A 45 3.92 0.65 14.47
N PHE A 46 3.64 -0.57 14.00
CA PHE A 46 2.63 -0.82 12.98
C PHE A 46 1.24 -0.36 13.44
N LYS A 47 0.85 -0.69 14.69
CA LYS A 47 -0.42 -0.26 15.29
C LYS A 47 -0.51 1.27 15.38
N LEU A 48 0.56 1.92 15.84
CA LEU A 48 0.65 3.37 15.90
C LEU A 48 0.47 3.98 14.51
N GLN A 49 1.16 3.46 13.49
CA GLN A 49 1.00 3.93 12.11
C GLN A 49 -0.43 3.78 11.59
N CYS A 50 -1.14 2.69 11.92
CA CYS A 50 -2.55 2.53 11.53
C CYS A 50 -3.44 3.61 12.15
N VAL A 51 -3.25 3.90 13.44
CA VAL A 51 -3.98 4.97 14.14
C VAL A 51 -3.62 6.33 13.55
N LEU A 52 -2.34 6.60 13.30
CA LEU A 52 -1.87 7.84 12.67
C LEU A 52 -2.47 8.03 11.27
N SER A 53 -2.50 6.99 10.43
CA SER A 53 -3.14 7.07 9.11
C SER A 53 -4.62 7.42 9.21
N ALA A 54 -5.35 6.85 10.18
CA ALA A 54 -6.77 7.15 10.39
C ALA A 54 -6.99 8.59 10.87
N LEU A 55 -6.23 9.04 11.88
CA LEU A 55 -6.28 10.42 12.37
C LEU A 55 -5.93 11.43 11.28
N TYR A 56 -4.91 11.12 10.49
CA TYR A 56 -4.45 11.97 9.40
C TYR A 56 -5.46 12.07 8.26
N CYS A 57 -6.11 10.97 7.87
CA CYS A 57 -7.25 11.01 6.94
C CYS A 57 -8.42 11.83 7.52
N GLY A 58 -8.71 11.69 8.82
CA GLY A 58 -9.72 12.49 9.50
C GLY A 58 -9.41 13.99 9.47
N ALA A 59 -8.16 14.36 9.73
CA ALA A 59 -7.69 15.75 9.66
C ALA A 59 -7.76 16.31 8.23
N MET A 60 -7.31 15.55 7.22
CA MET A 60 -7.47 15.91 5.80
C MET A 60 -8.94 16.13 5.44
N GLY A 61 -9.82 15.22 5.86
CA GLY A 61 -11.26 15.34 5.66
C GLY A 61 -11.84 16.59 6.31
N ALA A 62 -11.53 16.84 7.58
CA ALA A 62 -11.96 18.04 8.28
C ALA A 62 -11.49 19.32 7.55
N ASN A 63 -10.23 19.36 7.10
CA ASN A 63 -9.69 20.49 6.34
C ASN A 63 -10.44 20.71 5.01
N ILE A 64 -10.77 19.65 4.29
CA ILE A 64 -11.48 19.76 3.00
C ILE A 64 -12.94 20.17 3.19
N PHE A 65 -13.65 19.56 4.14
CA PHE A 65 -15.09 19.74 4.30
C PHE A 65 -15.44 20.97 5.14
N LEU A 66 -14.70 21.21 6.23
CA LEU A 66 -14.96 22.29 7.18
C LEU A 66 -14.07 23.50 6.96
N GLY A 67 -12.94 23.35 6.25
CA GLY A 67 -12.04 24.44 5.96
C GLY A 67 -12.62 25.44 4.95
N GLY A 68 -12.20 26.71 5.10
CA GLY A 68 -12.50 27.81 4.19
C GLY A 68 -11.74 27.74 2.85
N LEU A 69 -11.54 26.54 2.31
CA LEU A 69 -10.83 26.30 1.06
C LEU A 69 -11.70 26.66 -0.15
N SER A 70 -11.07 27.15 -1.22
CA SER A 70 -11.73 27.32 -2.52
C SER A 70 -12.18 25.98 -3.11
N THR A 71 -13.16 26.00 -4.01
CA THR A 71 -13.66 24.79 -4.68
C THR A 71 -12.55 24.00 -5.38
N THR A 72 -11.62 24.69 -6.04
CA THR A 72 -10.47 24.07 -6.70
C THR A 72 -9.57 23.35 -5.69
N ASN A 73 -9.26 24.00 -4.56
CA ASN A 73 -8.43 23.40 -3.51
C ASN A 73 -9.12 22.21 -2.85
N LYS A 74 -10.44 22.25 -2.69
CA LYS A 74 -11.23 21.11 -2.20
C LYS A 74 -11.17 19.92 -3.17
N LEU A 75 -11.30 20.16 -4.47
CA LEU A 75 -11.22 19.10 -5.48
C LEU A 75 -9.82 18.46 -5.52
N GLN A 76 -8.78 19.28 -5.56
CA GLN A 76 -7.40 18.80 -5.52
C GLN A 76 -7.11 18.02 -4.23
N GLY A 77 -7.53 18.57 -3.08
CA GLY A 77 -7.37 17.91 -1.79
C GLY A 77 -8.11 16.58 -1.70
N SER A 78 -9.29 16.47 -2.33
CA SER A 78 -10.10 15.25 -2.33
C SER A 78 -9.38 14.08 -3.00
N ILE A 79 -8.58 14.32 -4.04
CA ILE A 79 -7.80 13.27 -4.71
C ILE A 79 -6.78 12.66 -3.74
N PHE A 80 -6.06 13.51 -3.00
CA PHE A 80 -5.14 13.05 -1.97
C PHE A 80 -5.88 12.33 -0.84
N LEU A 81 -6.97 12.91 -0.32
CA LEU A 81 -7.78 12.28 0.72
C LEU A 81 -8.24 10.88 0.30
N MET A 82 -8.79 10.71 -0.90
CA MET A 82 -9.28 9.41 -1.37
C MET A 82 -8.14 8.40 -1.48
N THR A 83 -6.98 8.81 -1.97
CA THR A 83 -5.80 7.95 -2.07
C THR A 83 -5.35 7.46 -0.69
N TYR A 84 -5.21 8.38 0.26
CA TYR A 84 -4.82 8.05 1.64
C TYR A 84 -5.89 7.22 2.34
N LEU A 85 -7.17 7.52 2.13
CA LEU A 85 -8.30 6.80 2.73
C LEU A 85 -8.37 5.36 2.24
N ILE A 86 -8.27 5.14 0.92
CA ILE A 86 -8.23 3.79 0.34
C ILE A 86 -7.06 3.00 0.93
N CYS A 87 -5.87 3.60 1.00
CA CYS A 87 -4.69 2.93 1.57
C CYS A 87 -4.87 2.66 3.07
N ALA A 88 -5.38 3.62 3.84
CA ALA A 88 -5.61 3.53 5.28
C ALA A 88 -6.63 2.43 5.63
N VAL A 89 -7.75 2.37 4.92
CA VAL A 89 -8.77 1.33 5.06
C VAL A 89 -8.20 -0.02 4.65
N SER A 90 -7.51 -0.10 3.51
CA SER A 90 -6.92 -1.35 3.02
C SER A 90 -5.88 -1.91 3.98
N ARG A 91 -5.08 -1.05 4.64
CA ARG A 91 -4.08 -1.46 5.63
C ARG A 91 -4.63 -1.73 7.02
N TRP A 92 -5.91 -1.47 7.27
CA TRP A 92 -6.47 -1.52 8.62
C TRP A 92 -6.48 -2.96 9.16
N ASN A 93 -5.42 -3.30 9.88
CA ASN A 93 -5.25 -4.60 10.52
C ASN A 93 -4.77 -4.45 11.97
N TYR A 94 -5.42 -3.57 12.74
CA TYR A 94 -5.06 -3.31 14.14
C TYR A 94 -5.14 -4.57 15.02
N GLY A 95 -6.09 -5.46 14.72
CA GLY A 95 -6.25 -6.76 15.38
C GLY A 95 -5.22 -7.82 14.98
N LEU A 96 -4.27 -7.50 14.08
CA LEU A 96 -3.22 -8.41 13.60
C LEU A 96 -3.78 -9.73 13.03
N SER A 97 -4.91 -9.66 12.32
CA SER A 97 -5.54 -10.81 11.70
C SER A 97 -4.61 -11.48 10.68
N PRO A 98 -4.53 -12.83 10.69
CA PRO A 98 -3.72 -13.57 9.73
C PRO A 98 -4.41 -13.76 8.36
N GLY A 99 -5.68 -13.39 8.21
CA GLY A 99 -6.47 -13.69 7.00
C GLY A 99 -5.78 -13.28 5.68
N PRO A 100 -5.35 -12.01 5.53
CA PRO A 100 -4.71 -11.56 4.29
C PRO A 100 -3.43 -12.33 3.92
N ILE A 101 -2.60 -12.71 4.92
CA ILE A 101 -1.38 -13.49 4.65
C ILE A 101 -1.70 -14.96 4.36
N GLN A 102 -2.77 -15.50 4.93
CA GLN A 102 -3.22 -16.87 4.65
C GLN A 102 -3.68 -17.02 3.20
N VAL A 103 -4.33 -16.00 2.62
CA VAL A 103 -4.68 -16.00 1.19
C VAL A 103 -3.44 -16.15 0.32
N ILE A 104 -2.40 -15.34 0.57
CA ILE A 104 -1.15 -15.44 -0.20
C ILE A 104 -0.49 -16.81 0.00
N ASN A 105 -0.40 -17.26 1.26
CA ASN A 105 0.21 -18.55 1.57
C ASN A 105 -0.55 -19.73 0.95
N ALA A 106 -1.88 -19.68 0.87
CA ALA A 106 -2.69 -20.69 0.21
C ALA A 106 -2.35 -20.79 -1.29
N PHE A 107 -2.20 -19.65 -1.97
CA PHE A 107 -1.73 -19.65 -3.36
C PHE A 107 -0.33 -20.22 -3.50
N LEU A 108 0.61 -19.84 -2.63
CA LEU A 108 1.97 -20.38 -2.68
C LEU A 108 2.01 -21.89 -2.44
N GLN A 109 1.21 -22.40 -1.50
CA GLN A 109 1.10 -23.83 -1.21
C GLN A 109 0.46 -24.60 -2.37
N TYR A 110 -0.62 -24.07 -2.94
CA TYR A 110 -1.31 -24.68 -4.07
C TYR A 110 -0.39 -24.81 -5.28
N GLU A 111 0.40 -23.78 -5.58
CA GLU A 111 1.34 -23.78 -6.71
C GLU A 111 2.60 -24.63 -6.47
N ALA A 112 2.95 -24.91 -5.21
CA ALA A 112 4.04 -25.80 -4.87
C ALA A 112 3.66 -27.28 -5.01
N GLY A 113 2.36 -27.58 -5.12
CA GLY A 113 1.79 -28.92 -5.17
C GLY A 113 1.59 -29.48 -6.58
N PRO A 114 0.58 -30.37 -6.77
CA PRO A 114 0.39 -31.16 -7.99
C PRO A 114 0.11 -30.36 -9.26
N VAL A 115 -0.33 -29.10 -9.13
CA VAL A 115 -0.74 -28.26 -10.26
C VAL A 115 0.46 -27.54 -10.89
N ARG A 116 1.66 -27.74 -10.35
CA ARG A 116 2.89 -27.09 -10.82
C ARG A 116 3.14 -27.27 -12.32
N ASP A 117 2.87 -28.46 -12.86
CA ASP A 117 3.13 -28.76 -14.28
C ASP A 117 2.06 -28.14 -15.19
N LEU A 118 0.81 -28.09 -14.75
CA LEU A 118 -0.32 -27.46 -15.45
C LEU A 118 -0.25 -25.93 -15.43
N LEU A 119 0.42 -25.35 -14.43
CA LEU A 119 0.61 -23.91 -14.29
C LEU A 119 1.45 -23.29 -15.41
N HIS A 120 2.26 -24.09 -16.14
CA HIS A 120 3.03 -23.59 -17.28
C HIS A 120 2.13 -23.09 -18.41
N ILE A 121 0.92 -23.66 -18.55
CA ILE A 121 -0.08 -23.27 -19.54
C ILE A 121 -0.71 -21.92 -19.15
N SER A 122 -1.15 -21.78 -17.89
CA SER A 122 -1.74 -20.54 -17.37
C SER A 122 -0.75 -19.36 -17.36
N MET A 123 0.56 -19.61 -17.21
CA MET A 123 1.59 -18.58 -17.24
C MET A 123 1.62 -17.72 -18.52
N GLN A 124 1.05 -18.20 -19.62
CA GLN A 124 0.99 -17.48 -20.88
C GLN A 124 -0.26 -16.59 -21.03
N SER A 125 -1.21 -16.66 -20.10
CA SER A 125 -2.46 -15.87 -20.10
C SER A 125 -2.19 -14.37 -20.18
N GLY A 126 -2.89 -13.69 -21.09
CA GLY A 126 -2.81 -12.23 -21.27
C GLY A 126 -3.20 -11.47 -19.99
N VAL A 127 -4.15 -12.01 -19.21
CA VAL A 127 -4.63 -11.41 -17.95
C VAL A 127 -3.50 -11.32 -16.93
N VAL A 128 -2.69 -12.38 -16.80
CA VAL A 128 -1.56 -12.44 -15.86
C VAL A 128 -0.47 -11.46 -16.25
N LYS A 129 -0.18 -11.34 -17.56
CA LYS A 129 0.79 -10.38 -18.09
C LYS A 129 0.33 -8.94 -17.82
N LEU A 130 -0.94 -8.63 -18.11
CA LEU A 130 -1.51 -7.31 -17.85
C LEU A 130 -1.49 -6.96 -16.37
N MET A 131 -1.91 -7.88 -15.50
CA MET A 131 -1.92 -7.66 -14.05
C MET A 131 -0.50 -7.45 -13.51
N ARG A 132 0.49 -8.19 -14.03
CA ARG A 132 1.89 -8.00 -13.65
C ARG A 132 2.40 -6.59 -14.02
N ILE A 133 2.07 -6.10 -15.21
CA ILE A 133 2.43 -4.73 -15.63
C ILE A 133 1.74 -3.71 -14.72
N PHE A 134 0.46 -3.92 -14.43
CA PHE A 134 -0.30 -3.05 -13.53
C PHE A 134 0.30 -2.99 -12.12
N ILE A 135 0.67 -4.13 -11.53
CA ILE A 135 1.32 -4.17 -10.20
C ILE A 135 2.66 -3.43 -10.25
N TRP A 136 3.47 -3.59 -11.30
CA TRP A 136 4.71 -2.82 -11.44
C TRP A 136 4.48 -1.31 -11.53
N LEU A 137 3.46 -0.89 -12.27
CA LEU A 137 3.07 0.52 -12.34
C LEU A 137 2.64 1.04 -10.96
N MET A 138 1.90 0.25 -10.19
CA MET A 138 1.54 0.57 -8.82
C MET A 138 2.76 0.68 -7.91
N GLU A 139 3.70 -0.28 -7.96
CA GLU A 139 4.96 -0.25 -7.18
C GLU A 139 5.81 0.99 -7.50
N PHE A 140 5.87 1.38 -8.77
CA PHE A 140 6.52 2.63 -9.15
C PHE A 140 5.77 3.85 -8.59
N SER A 141 4.43 3.86 -8.71
CA SER A 141 3.60 4.97 -8.28
C SER A 141 3.65 5.21 -6.76
N ILE A 142 3.64 4.16 -5.94
CA ILE A 142 3.73 4.29 -4.47
C ILE A 142 5.07 4.89 -4.02
N CYS A 143 6.13 4.74 -4.82
CA CYS A 143 7.42 5.35 -4.55
C CYS A 143 7.45 6.81 -5.01
N VAL A 144 6.93 7.09 -6.21
CA VAL A 144 6.99 8.42 -6.82
C VAL A 144 6.03 9.41 -6.16
N ILE A 145 4.82 9.01 -5.76
CA ILE A 145 3.81 9.95 -5.23
C ILE A 145 4.32 10.68 -3.96
N PRO A 146 4.87 10.02 -2.93
CA PRO A 146 5.41 10.74 -1.76
C PRO A 146 6.58 11.68 -2.08
N ILE A 147 7.39 11.37 -3.12
CA ILE A 147 8.47 12.25 -3.59
C ILE A 147 7.88 13.48 -4.27
N LEU A 148 6.91 13.30 -5.17
CA LEU A 148 6.22 14.41 -5.83
C LEU A 148 5.47 15.27 -4.81
N GLN A 149 4.89 14.66 -3.78
CA GLN A 149 4.28 15.36 -2.65
C GLN A 149 5.33 16.20 -1.89
N LEU A 150 6.52 15.67 -1.61
CA LEU A 150 7.61 16.42 -0.97
C LEU A 150 8.01 17.64 -1.79
N VAL A 151 8.19 17.45 -3.10
CA VAL A 151 8.53 18.51 -4.05
C VAL A 151 7.43 19.56 -4.07
N LEU A 152 6.16 19.15 -4.20
CA LEU A 152 5.00 20.02 -4.16
C LEU A 152 4.97 20.88 -2.90
N LEU A 153 5.14 20.28 -1.72
CA LEU A 153 5.12 21.00 -0.45
C LEU A 153 6.31 21.93 -0.26
N THR A 154 7.45 21.62 -0.88
CA THR A 154 8.62 22.50 -0.89
C THR A 154 8.36 23.80 -1.65
N TYR A 155 7.63 23.73 -2.77
CA TYR A 155 7.28 24.91 -3.57
C TYR A 155 5.98 25.60 -3.12
N ALA A 156 5.00 24.82 -2.67
CA ALA A 156 3.67 25.27 -2.28
C ALA A 156 3.26 24.63 -0.95
N PRO A 157 3.81 25.10 0.19
CA PRO A 157 3.57 24.49 1.50
C PRO A 157 2.11 24.57 1.95
N CYS A 158 1.34 25.51 1.41
CA CYS A 158 -0.07 25.72 1.74
C CYS A 158 -1.04 24.93 0.87
N THR A 159 -0.56 23.97 0.07
CA THR A 159 -1.43 23.12 -0.73
C THR A 159 -2.29 22.24 0.16
N ALA A 160 -3.61 22.27 -0.04
CA ALA A 160 -4.54 21.36 0.61
C ALA A 160 -4.35 19.91 0.08
N PRO A 161 -4.51 18.89 0.93
CA PRO A 161 -5.06 18.92 2.29
C PRO A 161 -4.00 18.73 3.39
N PHE A 162 -2.74 19.09 3.12
CA PHE A 162 -1.61 18.81 4.01
C PHE A 162 -1.58 19.72 5.26
N ILE A 163 -0.85 19.31 6.30
CA ILE A 163 -0.85 19.91 7.64
C ILE A 163 -0.63 21.42 7.61
N LEU A 164 0.32 21.90 6.81
CA LEU A 164 0.60 23.34 6.74
C LEU A 164 -0.62 24.14 6.26
N SER A 165 -1.39 23.62 5.31
CA SER A 165 -2.64 24.24 4.84
C SER A 165 -3.74 24.32 5.91
N MET A 166 -3.65 23.50 6.97
CA MET A 166 -4.61 23.51 8.10
C MET A 166 -4.33 24.63 9.11
N THR A 167 -3.19 25.32 8.97
CA THR A 167 -2.80 26.38 9.91
C THR A 167 -3.18 27.76 9.37
N PRO A 168 -3.70 28.67 10.20
CA PRO A 168 -4.25 29.96 9.74
C PRO A 168 -3.18 30.84 9.08
N ASN A 169 -1.93 30.75 9.54
CA ASN A 169 -0.82 31.60 9.09
C ASN A 169 0.14 30.83 8.16
N CYS A 170 -0.37 29.99 7.26
CA CYS A 170 0.47 29.17 6.41
C CYS A 170 1.42 29.99 5.50
N GLY A 171 1.00 31.19 5.09
CA GLY A 171 1.81 32.09 4.26
C GLY A 171 2.88 32.89 5.02
N GLU A 172 2.89 32.85 6.36
CA GLU A 172 3.87 33.56 7.16
C GLU A 172 5.18 32.78 7.27
N ARG A 173 6.29 33.52 7.36
CA ARG A 173 7.63 32.94 7.41
C ARG A 173 7.84 32.18 8.72
N ARG A 174 7.76 30.86 8.66
CA ARG A 174 8.11 29.96 9.78
C ARG A 174 9.60 29.66 9.81
N SER A 175 10.06 29.09 10.93
CA SER A 175 11.44 28.61 11.02
C SER A 175 11.68 27.50 9.97
N PRO A 176 12.76 27.57 9.19
CA PRO A 176 13.03 26.59 8.12
C PRO A 176 13.04 25.14 8.62
N GLY A 177 13.58 24.91 9.82
CA GLY A 177 13.63 23.58 10.43
C GLY A 177 12.26 22.99 10.72
N PHE A 178 11.30 23.80 11.16
CA PHE A 178 9.93 23.34 11.43
C PHE A 178 9.20 22.96 10.14
N GLN A 179 9.35 23.76 9.09
CA GLN A 179 8.76 23.48 7.79
C GLN A 179 9.31 22.19 7.17
N VAL A 180 10.64 22.02 7.17
CA VAL A 180 11.29 20.78 6.70
C VAL A 180 10.83 19.58 7.52
N GLY A 181 10.71 19.72 8.84
CA GLY A 181 10.20 18.67 9.72
C GLY A 181 8.78 18.22 9.33
N ILE A 182 7.88 19.15 9.04
CA ILE A 182 6.53 18.82 8.57
C ILE A 182 6.60 18.12 7.21
N HIS A 183 7.35 18.62 6.25
CA HIS A 183 7.43 18.00 4.93
C HIS A 183 7.98 16.55 5.00
N LEU A 184 8.97 16.30 5.86
CA LEU A 184 9.49 14.95 6.10
C LEU A 184 8.44 14.05 6.74
N PHE A 185 7.68 14.57 7.72
CA PHE A 185 6.57 13.84 8.33
C PHE A 185 5.49 13.48 7.30
N GLU A 186 5.11 14.44 6.45
CA GLU A 186 4.12 14.28 5.38
C GLU A 186 4.53 13.18 4.38
N SER A 187 5.79 13.20 3.95
CA SER A 187 6.33 12.16 3.07
C SER A 187 6.41 10.81 3.76
N TRP A 188 6.84 10.76 5.02
CA TRP A 188 6.87 9.52 5.81
C TRP A 188 5.47 8.92 5.97
N MET A 189 4.47 9.76 6.28
CA MET A 189 3.05 9.36 6.34
C MET A 189 2.58 8.74 5.03
N GLY A 190 2.92 9.39 3.90
CA GLY A 190 2.64 8.87 2.56
C GLY A 190 3.27 7.51 2.31
N TYR A 191 4.58 7.39 2.54
CA TYR A 191 5.31 6.16 2.32
C TYR A 191 4.73 4.98 3.09
N HIS A 192 4.61 5.07 4.41
CA HIS A 192 4.16 3.91 5.18
C HIS A 192 2.69 3.58 4.89
N THR A 193 1.84 4.59 4.66
CA THR A 193 0.41 4.38 4.37
C THR A 193 0.24 3.69 3.02
N MET A 194 0.89 4.20 1.96
CA MET A 194 0.80 3.66 0.61
C MET A 194 1.42 2.28 0.48
N TYR A 195 2.64 2.06 0.99
CA TYR A 195 3.28 0.74 0.91
C TYR A 195 2.44 -0.33 1.61
N SER A 196 1.99 -0.05 2.84
CA SER A 196 1.16 -0.99 3.60
C SER A 196 -0.19 -1.26 2.93
N GLY A 197 -0.87 -0.22 2.43
CA GLY A 197 -2.14 -0.37 1.71
C GLY A 197 -1.99 -1.14 0.40
N ALA A 198 -0.94 -0.85 -0.36
CA ALA A 198 -0.61 -1.52 -1.61
C ALA A 198 -0.29 -3.01 -1.40
N THR A 199 0.28 -3.40 -0.26
CA THR A 199 0.51 -4.82 0.03
C THR A 199 -0.80 -5.61 -0.08
N TRP A 200 -1.89 -5.09 0.47
CA TRP A 200 -3.18 -5.77 0.48
C TRP A 200 -3.92 -5.63 -0.84
N LEU A 201 -3.95 -4.43 -1.41
CA LEU A 201 -4.63 -4.21 -2.68
C LEU A 201 -3.97 -4.97 -3.83
N CYS A 202 -2.65 -4.88 -3.98
CA CYS A 202 -1.96 -5.46 -5.12
C CYS A 202 -1.82 -6.99 -5.00
N TYR A 203 -1.46 -7.50 -3.82
CA TYR A 203 -1.08 -8.91 -3.69
C TYR A 203 -2.17 -9.80 -3.13
N VAL A 204 -3.07 -9.28 -2.29
CA VAL A 204 -4.20 -10.06 -1.78
C VAL A 204 -5.40 -9.93 -2.70
N LEU A 205 -5.83 -8.71 -3.00
CA LEU A 205 -7.02 -8.50 -3.84
C LEU A 205 -6.73 -8.76 -5.32
N LEU A 206 -5.87 -7.97 -5.96
CA LEU A 206 -5.63 -8.08 -7.41
C LEU A 206 -4.89 -9.36 -7.79
N GLY A 207 -3.80 -9.67 -7.08
CA GLY A 207 -3.06 -10.92 -7.23
C GLY A 207 -3.93 -12.13 -6.93
N GLY A 208 -4.82 -12.04 -5.92
CA GLY A 208 -5.71 -13.13 -5.55
C GLY A 208 -6.86 -13.36 -6.53
N ILE A 209 -7.51 -12.30 -7.02
CA ILE A 209 -8.52 -12.40 -8.08
C ILE A 209 -7.91 -13.03 -9.33
N THR A 210 -6.73 -12.55 -9.74
CA THR A 210 -6.01 -13.12 -10.89
C THR A 210 -5.66 -14.58 -10.66
N GLY A 211 -5.15 -14.90 -9.47
CA GLY A 211 -4.97 -16.25 -8.93
C GLY A 211 -6.17 -17.14 -9.20
N PHE A 212 -7.27 -16.77 -8.58
CA PHE A 212 -8.51 -17.53 -8.57
C PHE A 212 -9.08 -17.74 -9.98
N LEU A 213 -9.14 -16.70 -10.81
CA LEU A 213 -9.66 -16.80 -12.18
C LEU A 213 -8.85 -17.78 -13.04
N GLU A 214 -7.54 -17.80 -12.87
CA GLU A 214 -6.67 -18.71 -13.64
C GLU A 214 -6.78 -20.15 -13.14
N TYR A 215 -6.95 -20.37 -11.84
CA TYR A 215 -7.21 -21.72 -11.33
C TYR A 215 -8.57 -22.26 -11.77
N LEU A 216 -9.61 -21.43 -11.83
CA LEU A 216 -10.90 -21.83 -12.37
C LEU A 216 -10.78 -22.34 -13.81
N LYS A 217 -10.02 -21.63 -14.67
CA LYS A 217 -9.74 -22.09 -16.04
C LYS A 217 -9.01 -23.42 -16.08
N ILE A 218 -8.02 -23.62 -15.21
CA ILE A 218 -7.30 -24.90 -15.13
C ILE A 218 -8.26 -26.02 -14.73
N MET A 219 -9.13 -25.79 -13.75
CA MET A 219 -10.11 -26.79 -13.34
C MET A 219 -11.11 -27.11 -14.45
N GLU A 220 -11.58 -26.11 -15.21
CA GLU A 220 -12.46 -26.32 -16.37
C GLU A 220 -11.79 -27.19 -17.45
N MET A 221 -10.50 -26.96 -17.72
CA MET A 221 -9.71 -27.78 -18.64
C MET A 221 -9.46 -29.22 -18.17
N LEU A 222 -9.55 -29.50 -16.86
CA LEU A 222 -9.37 -30.85 -16.32
C LEU A 222 -10.68 -31.66 -16.29
N VAL A 223 -11.81 -30.98 -16.31
CA VAL A 223 -13.14 -31.61 -16.29
C VAL A 223 -13.65 -31.89 -17.71
N THR A 224 -13.13 -31.16 -18.71
CA THR A 224 -13.49 -31.31 -20.13
C THR A 224 -12.52 -32.23 -20.86
#